data_AF-A0A0C9MVX4-F1
#
_entry.id   AF-A0A0C9MVX4-F1
#
_cell.length_a   1.000
_cell.length_b   1.000
_cell.length_c   1.000
_cell.angle_alpha   90.00
_cell.angle_beta   90.00
_cell.angle_gamma   90.00
#
_symmetry.space_group_name_H-M   'P 1'
#
loop_
_entity.id
_entity.type
_entity.pdbx_description
1 polymer ?
#
loop_
_entity_poly.entity_id
_entity_poly.type
_entity_poly.pdbx_seq_one_letter_code
_entity_poly.pdbx_strand_id
1 'polypeptide(L)'
;MNLTKLFEIPLTQGKTVLVDEVDYHELSKHKWYFAAGYARRNIRLEDGSRKVIFMHREIMKTPDGLFTDHINGNTLDNRRCNLRIVTAGQNQRNARPRGGRSRYKGVTWHITPRHKTGEMNMKTINQLVQEAHQNAVSKGWWDEERSFGEIIALVHSEASEALEDHRNRKGVNEIWYENPAGHGWSTQTGEFQKPCGIPSELADIVIRVFDACGRYGIDLEQAIIEKMAYNATRPTRHGGKAL
;
A
#
# COMPACT_ATOMS: atom_id res chain seq x y z
N MET A 1 9.68 35.76 -6.34
CA MET A 1 9.47 34.45 -6.98
C MET A 1 10.32 34.42 -8.25
N ASN A 2 11.50 33.80 -8.21
CA ASN A 2 12.25 33.59 -9.45
C ASN A 2 11.62 32.40 -10.18
N LEU A 3 11.00 32.69 -11.32
CA LEU A 3 10.63 31.66 -12.29
C LEU A 3 11.93 31.03 -12.78
N THR A 4 12.34 29.89 -12.21
CA THR A 4 13.45 29.12 -12.74
C THR A 4 13.04 28.62 -14.12
N LYS A 5 13.64 29.24 -15.14
CA LYS A 5 13.44 28.88 -16.52
C LYS A 5 13.91 27.44 -16.71
N LEU A 6 13.05 26.59 -17.27
CA LEU A 6 13.30 25.18 -17.52
C LEU A 6 14.16 25.03 -18.77
N PHE A 7 15.26 24.30 -18.67
CA PHE A 7 16.11 23.98 -19.81
C PHE A 7 16.20 22.47 -20.02
N GLU A 8 16.24 22.06 -21.29
CA GLU A 8 16.36 20.67 -21.69
C GLU A 8 17.68 20.43 -22.41
N ILE A 9 18.34 19.31 -22.08
CA ILE A 9 19.52 18.83 -22.81
C ILE A 9 19.14 17.50 -23.48
N PRO A 10 19.29 17.35 -24.80
CA PRO A 10 19.02 16.10 -25.48
C PRO A 10 20.08 15.04 -25.13
N LEU A 11 19.61 13.80 -24.98
CA LEU A 11 20.41 12.61 -24.73
C LEU A 11 20.24 11.62 -25.90
N THR A 12 21.02 10.54 -25.86
CA THR A 12 20.77 9.39 -26.74
C THR A 12 19.41 8.73 -26.48
N GLN A 13 18.94 7.92 -27.44
CA GLN A 13 17.65 7.20 -27.37
C GLN A 13 16.42 8.13 -27.35
N GLY A 14 16.54 9.35 -27.90
CA GLY A 14 15.43 10.31 -28.00
C GLY A 14 14.95 10.84 -26.64
N LYS A 15 15.77 10.74 -25.60
CA LYS A 15 15.45 11.24 -24.26
C LYS A 15 15.98 12.66 -24.07
N THR A 16 15.35 13.42 -23.19
CA THR A 16 15.83 14.73 -22.73
C THR A 16 15.98 14.74 -21.21
N VAL A 17 16.87 15.57 -20.69
CA VAL A 17 17.06 15.78 -19.25
C VAL A 17 16.79 17.24 -18.91
N LEU A 18 16.05 17.45 -17.82
CA LEU A 18 15.71 18.78 -17.31
C LEU A 18 16.81 19.28 -16.38
N VAL A 19 17.22 20.54 -16.54
CA VAL A 19 18.23 21.20 -15.69
C VAL A 19 17.83 22.64 -15.40
N ASP A 20 18.39 23.21 -14.34
CA ASP A 20 18.26 24.65 -14.07
C ASP A 20 19.16 25.46 -15.02
N GLU A 21 18.76 26.70 -15.30
CA GLU A 21 19.49 27.66 -16.15
C GLU A 21 20.97 27.80 -15.76
N VAL A 22 21.23 27.90 -14.45
CA VAL A 22 22.57 28.07 -13.88
C VAL A 22 23.52 26.90 -14.21
N ASP A 23 22.99 25.71 -14.46
CA ASP A 23 23.80 24.54 -14.83
C ASP A 23 23.84 24.30 -16.34
N TYR A 24 22.84 24.81 -17.07
CA TYR A 24 22.65 24.54 -18.49
C TYR A 24 23.88 24.91 -19.34
N HIS A 25 24.45 26.09 -19.12
CA HIS A 25 25.56 26.59 -19.93
C HIS A 25 26.83 25.73 -19.83
N GLU A 26 27.14 25.19 -18.64
CA GLU A 26 28.29 24.30 -18.49
C GLU A 26 27.99 22.88 -18.97
N LEU A 27 26.79 22.36 -18.67
CA LEU A 27 26.43 21.00 -19.05
C LEU A 27 26.25 20.82 -20.56
N SER A 28 25.77 21.83 -21.27
CA SER A 28 25.55 21.81 -22.73
C SER A 28 26.84 21.75 -23.55
N LYS A 29 28.00 22.07 -22.96
CA LYS A 29 29.33 21.92 -23.61
C LYS A 29 29.72 20.46 -23.84
N HIS A 30 28.97 19.52 -23.27
CA HIS A 30 29.32 18.11 -23.24
C HIS A 30 28.27 17.24 -23.92
N LYS A 31 28.71 16.15 -24.55
CA LYS A 31 27.81 15.12 -25.07
C LYS A 31 27.40 14.16 -23.95
N TRP A 32 26.10 14.11 -23.69
CA TRP A 32 25.51 13.25 -22.66
C TRP A 32 24.74 12.08 -23.29
N TYR A 33 24.75 10.95 -22.60
CA TYR A 33 24.14 9.70 -23.04
C TYR A 33 23.16 9.21 -21.98
N PHE A 34 22.05 8.64 -22.40
CA PHE A 34 21.12 7.95 -21.52
C PHE A 34 21.52 6.48 -21.38
N ALA A 35 21.82 6.06 -20.15
CA ALA A 35 22.11 4.65 -19.85
C ALA A 35 21.93 4.34 -18.37
N ALA A 36 21.50 3.10 -18.07
CA ALA A 36 21.15 2.65 -16.72
C ALA A 36 20.12 3.56 -16.02
N GLY A 37 19.27 4.25 -16.80
CA GLY A 37 18.27 5.19 -16.28
C GLY A 37 18.79 6.61 -16.07
N TYR A 38 20.06 6.93 -16.28
CA TYR A 38 20.62 8.25 -15.97
C TYR A 38 21.25 8.93 -17.19
N ALA A 39 21.30 10.27 -17.14
CA ALA A 39 22.17 11.08 -17.99
C ALA A 39 23.63 10.95 -17.51
N ARG A 40 24.49 10.39 -18.34
CA ARG A 40 25.92 10.17 -18.04
C ARG A 40 26.83 10.48 -19.22
N ARG A 41 28.10 10.77 -18.95
CA ARG A 41 29.18 10.91 -19.94
C ARG A 41 30.40 10.14 -19.51
N ASN A 42 31.26 9.78 -20.47
CA ASN A 42 32.55 9.14 -20.19
C ASN A 42 33.67 10.14 -20.46
N ILE A 43 34.61 10.26 -19.53
CA ILE A 43 35.85 11.00 -19.72
C ILE A 43 37.03 10.03 -19.70
N ARG A 44 38.12 10.37 -20.40
CA ARG A 44 39.38 9.63 -20.35
C ARG A 44 40.30 10.31 -19.34
N LEU A 45 40.90 9.53 -18.45
CA LEU A 45 41.87 10.00 -17.46
C LEU A 45 43.29 9.93 -18.02
N GLU A 46 44.23 10.58 -17.35
CA GLU A 46 45.65 10.65 -17.76
C GLU A 46 46.32 9.28 -17.83
N ASP A 47 45.91 8.35 -16.96
CA ASP A 47 46.35 6.95 -16.96
C ASP A 47 45.75 6.12 -18.11
N GLY A 48 44.98 6.74 -19.00
CA GLY A 48 44.31 6.12 -20.13
C GLY A 48 43.00 5.41 -19.79
N SER A 49 42.64 5.29 -18.51
CA SER A 49 41.38 4.68 -18.04
C SER A 49 40.17 5.59 -18.34
N ARG A 50 38.96 5.05 -18.20
CA ARG A 50 37.71 5.78 -18.43
C ARG A 50 36.95 5.97 -17.13
N LYS A 51 36.51 7.21 -16.86
CA LYS A 51 35.65 7.54 -15.72
C LYS A 51 34.27 7.95 -16.22
N VAL A 52 33.23 7.35 -15.64
CA VAL A 52 31.84 7.73 -15.87
C VAL A 52 31.50 8.92 -14.97
N ILE A 53 30.97 9.99 -15.56
CA ILE A 53 30.41 11.13 -14.83
C ILE A 53 28.89 11.12 -15.02
N PHE A 54 28.16 11.20 -13.91
CA PHE A 54 26.71 11.35 -13.91
C PHE A 54 26.35 12.83 -13.77
N MET A 55 25.39 13.30 -14.58
CA MET A 55 25.01 14.72 -14.61
C MET A 55 24.51 15.20 -13.24
N HIS A 56 23.64 14.45 -12.57
CA HIS A 56 23.12 14.79 -11.25
C HIS A 56 24.24 14.95 -10.19
N ARG A 57 25.31 14.13 -10.26
CA ARG A 57 26.47 14.27 -9.36
C ARG A 57 27.31 15.50 -9.70
N GLU A 58 27.44 15.83 -10.98
CA GLU A 58 28.20 16.98 -11.45
C GLU A 58 27.54 18.32 -11.05
N ILE A 59 26.20 18.39 -11.06
CA ILE A 59 25.42 19.54 -10.61
C ILE A 59 25.56 19.78 -9.10
N MET A 60 25.44 18.70 -8.31
CA MET A 60 25.50 18.76 -6.85
C MET A 60 26.93 18.74 -6.30
N LYS A 61 27.94 18.59 -7.16
CA LYS A 61 29.35 18.38 -6.77
C LYS A 61 29.49 17.34 -5.65
N THR A 62 28.83 16.20 -5.85
CA THR A 62 28.67 15.18 -4.80
C THR A 62 30.02 14.64 -4.35
N PRO A 63 30.37 14.75 -3.05
CA PRO A 63 31.59 14.18 -2.50
C PRO A 63 31.67 12.66 -2.71
N ASP A 64 32.89 12.14 -2.69
CA ASP A 64 33.13 10.70 -2.73
C ASP A 64 32.55 10.03 -1.47
N GLY A 65 31.98 8.84 -1.64
CA GLY A 65 31.26 8.12 -0.58
C GLY A 65 29.79 8.54 -0.36
N LEU A 66 29.35 9.68 -0.92
CA LEU A 66 27.95 10.11 -0.92
C LEU A 66 27.28 9.89 -2.27
N PHE A 67 25.95 9.94 -2.27
CA PHE A 67 25.09 9.77 -3.45
C PHE A 67 24.23 11.01 -3.65
N THR A 68 23.86 11.31 -4.89
CA THR A 68 22.81 12.30 -5.17
C THR A 68 21.55 11.55 -5.60
N ASP A 69 20.47 11.79 -4.89
CA ASP A 69 19.17 11.14 -5.02
C ASP A 69 18.14 12.12 -5.60
N HIS A 70 17.20 11.59 -6.38
CA HIS A 70 16.13 12.34 -7.03
C HIS A 70 14.88 12.28 -6.17
N ILE A 71 14.42 13.42 -5.64
CA ILE A 71 13.31 13.50 -4.69
C ILE A 71 12.02 12.91 -5.28
N ASN A 72 11.71 13.20 -6.55
CA ASN A 72 10.54 12.65 -7.25
C ASN A 72 10.79 11.25 -7.88
N GLY A 73 12.03 10.74 -7.82
CA GLY A 73 12.44 9.48 -8.44
C GLY A 73 12.50 9.49 -9.98
N ASN A 74 12.34 10.65 -10.63
CA ASN A 74 12.61 10.83 -12.05
C ASN A 74 14.08 11.20 -12.24
N THR A 75 14.86 10.24 -12.73
CA THR A 75 16.32 10.35 -12.94
C THR A 75 16.72 11.27 -14.10
N LEU A 76 15.75 11.73 -14.90
CA LEU A 76 15.92 12.71 -15.96
C LEU A 76 15.46 14.12 -15.56
N ASP A 77 15.06 14.31 -14.31
CA ASP A 77 14.80 15.63 -13.74
C ASP A 77 15.97 16.05 -12.83
N ASN A 78 16.99 16.64 -13.43
CA ASN A 78 18.23 17.04 -12.76
C ASN A 78 18.21 18.49 -12.26
N ARG A 79 17.04 19.10 -12.11
CA ARG A 79 16.90 20.40 -11.45
C ARG A 79 17.33 20.27 -9.99
N ARG A 80 18.07 21.25 -9.46
CA ARG A 80 18.56 21.29 -8.07
C ARG A 80 17.44 21.11 -7.06
N CYS A 81 16.25 21.66 -7.32
CA CYS A 81 15.08 21.48 -6.45
C CYS A 81 14.64 20.01 -6.31
N ASN A 82 15.03 19.14 -7.25
CA ASN A 82 14.74 17.71 -7.25
C ASN A 82 15.93 16.85 -6.82
N LEU A 83 17.09 17.44 -6.53
CA LEU A 83 18.31 16.71 -6.17
C LEU A 83 18.65 16.90 -4.69
N ARG A 84 19.11 15.83 -4.03
CA ARG A 84 19.63 15.89 -2.66
C ARG A 84 20.84 14.98 -2.48
N ILE A 85 21.81 15.41 -1.69
CA ILE A 85 22.94 14.57 -1.29
C ILE A 85 22.51 13.69 -0.12
N VAL A 86 22.75 12.38 -0.23
CA VAL A 86 22.35 11.37 0.75
C VAL A 86 23.48 10.38 0.99
N THR A 87 23.50 9.77 2.19
CA THR A 87 24.40 8.65 2.50
C THR A 87 23.94 7.36 1.82
N ALA A 88 24.81 6.34 1.74
CA ALA A 88 24.46 5.03 1.20
C ALA A 88 23.20 4.44 1.86
N GLY A 89 23.11 4.51 3.19
CA GLY A 89 21.97 4.00 3.96
C GLY A 89 20.70 4.83 3.79
N GLN A 90 20.80 6.15 3.56
CA GLN A 90 19.64 6.98 3.21
C GLN A 90 19.16 6.69 1.78
N ASN A 91 20.06 6.59 0.81
CA ASN A 91 19.74 6.23 -0.57
C ASN A 91 19.03 4.87 -0.64
N GLN A 92 19.58 3.88 0.08
CA GLN A 92 18.95 2.56 0.21
C GLN A 92 17.59 2.60 0.89
N ARG A 93 17.28 3.57 1.75
CA ARG A 93 15.94 3.76 2.32
C ARG A 93 14.98 4.46 1.35
N ASN A 94 15.48 5.42 0.58
CA ASN A 94 14.68 6.18 -0.39
C ASN A 94 14.35 5.41 -1.68
N ALA A 95 15.11 4.37 -2.02
CA ALA A 95 14.85 3.59 -3.24
C ALA A 95 13.42 3.03 -3.31
N ARG A 96 12.83 2.94 -4.50
CA ARG A 96 11.50 2.35 -4.66
C ARG A 96 11.51 0.84 -4.31
N PRO A 97 10.39 0.26 -3.84
CA PRO A 97 10.27 -1.18 -3.62
C PRO A 97 10.60 -1.95 -4.91
N ARG A 98 11.40 -3.03 -4.82
CA ARG A 98 11.81 -3.84 -5.97
C ARG A 98 10.81 -4.98 -6.20
N GLY A 99 9.63 -4.66 -6.71
CA GLY A 99 8.58 -5.66 -6.97
C GLY A 99 8.15 -6.43 -5.70
N GLY A 100 7.12 -7.26 -5.85
CA GLY A 100 6.47 -7.97 -4.75
C GLY A 100 5.01 -7.56 -4.58
N ARG A 101 4.27 -8.31 -3.74
CA ARG A 101 2.82 -8.09 -3.51
C ARG A 101 2.51 -6.77 -2.80
N SER A 102 3.51 -6.12 -2.20
CA SER A 102 3.34 -4.85 -1.50
C SER A 102 3.98 -3.72 -2.27
N ARG A 103 3.22 -2.64 -2.48
CA ARG A 103 3.72 -1.35 -2.98
C ARG A 103 4.57 -0.59 -1.93
N TYR A 104 4.70 -1.11 -0.71
CA TYR A 104 5.44 -0.49 0.39
C TYR A 104 6.75 -1.21 0.67
N LYS A 105 7.81 -0.44 0.86
CA LYS A 105 9.17 -0.95 1.02
C LYS A 105 9.35 -1.62 2.38
N GLY A 106 9.93 -2.82 2.38
CA GLY A 106 10.15 -3.60 3.61
C GLY A 106 8.90 -4.30 4.12
N VAL A 107 7.78 -4.21 3.42
CA VAL A 107 6.54 -4.92 3.74
C VAL A 107 6.43 -6.13 2.81
N THR A 108 6.48 -7.32 3.39
CA THR A 108 6.26 -8.58 2.66
C THR A 108 4.95 -9.18 3.15
N TRP A 109 4.03 -9.47 2.23
CA TRP A 109 2.83 -10.22 2.58
C TRP A 109 3.20 -11.68 2.85
N HIS A 110 3.23 -12.08 4.13
CA HIS A 110 3.16 -13.48 4.51
C HIS A 110 1.70 -13.93 4.45
N ILE A 111 1.21 -14.24 3.24
CA ILE A 111 0.05 -15.11 3.12
C ILE A 111 0.61 -16.52 3.30
N THR A 112 0.70 -17.02 4.52
CA THR A 112 0.91 -18.46 4.72
C THR A 112 -0.31 -19.15 4.12
N PRO A 113 -0.17 -19.93 3.03
CA PRO A 113 -1.18 -20.91 2.72
C PRO A 113 -0.96 -22.00 3.77
N ARG A 114 -1.75 -21.99 4.85
CA ARG A 114 -2.04 -23.30 5.42
C ARG A 114 -2.86 -24.05 4.38
N HIS A 115 -2.67 -25.36 4.39
CA HIS A 115 -3.46 -26.38 3.68
C HIS A 115 -2.87 -26.84 2.34
N LYS A 116 -2.21 -28.01 2.43
CA LYS A 116 -2.03 -28.96 1.33
C LYS A 116 -3.42 -29.52 0.97
N THR A 117 -3.59 -29.85 -0.31
CA THR A 117 -4.73 -30.50 -0.99
C THR A 117 -5.88 -29.59 -1.45
N GLY A 118 -5.97 -29.43 -2.79
CA GLY A 118 -7.10 -28.85 -3.52
C GLY A 118 -7.08 -27.33 -3.63
N GLU A 119 -6.88 -26.80 -4.84
CA GLU A 119 -7.01 -25.37 -5.14
C GLU A 119 -8.43 -24.86 -4.79
N MET A 120 -8.59 -24.25 -3.62
CA MET A 120 -9.69 -23.33 -3.38
C MET A 120 -9.22 -21.92 -3.71
N ASN A 121 -9.85 -21.32 -4.71
CA ASN A 121 -9.63 -19.94 -5.12
C ASN A 121 -10.04 -19.03 -3.94
N MET A 122 -9.08 -18.41 -3.24
CA MET A 122 -9.40 -17.49 -2.14
C MET A 122 -10.12 -16.27 -2.70
N LYS A 123 -11.30 -15.95 -2.14
CA LYS A 123 -12.07 -14.77 -2.53
C LYS A 123 -11.34 -13.49 -2.14
N THR A 124 -11.39 -12.47 -3.01
CA THR A 124 -10.94 -11.11 -2.69
C THR A 124 -11.91 -10.44 -1.72
N ILE A 125 -11.51 -9.33 -1.08
CA ILE A 125 -12.44 -8.61 -0.18
C ILE A 125 -13.64 -8.12 -0.98
N ASN A 126 -13.44 -7.63 -2.19
CA ASN A 126 -14.53 -7.16 -3.05
C ASN A 126 -15.48 -8.30 -3.48
N GLN A 127 -14.99 -9.53 -3.63
CA GLN A 127 -15.85 -10.69 -3.86
C GLN A 127 -16.69 -11.05 -2.62
N LEU A 128 -16.11 -10.94 -1.41
CA LEU A 128 -16.83 -11.15 -0.16
C LEU A 128 -17.89 -10.05 0.09
N VAL A 129 -17.57 -8.79 -0.24
CA VAL A 129 -18.51 -7.66 -0.23
C VAL A 129 -19.72 -7.96 -1.12
N GLN A 130 -19.46 -8.39 -2.36
CA GLN A 130 -20.53 -8.70 -3.31
C GLN A 130 -21.42 -9.84 -2.83
N GLU A 131 -20.84 -10.90 -2.28
CA GLU A 131 -21.59 -12.06 -1.76
C GLU A 131 -22.42 -11.72 -0.53
N ALA A 132 -21.86 -10.99 0.44
CA ALA A 132 -22.60 -10.54 1.61
C ALA A 132 -23.80 -9.67 1.22
N HIS A 133 -23.59 -8.73 0.30
CA HIS A 133 -24.66 -7.85 -0.17
C HIS A 133 -25.73 -8.61 -0.97
N GLN A 134 -25.33 -9.49 -1.88
CA GLN A 134 -26.28 -10.33 -2.63
C GLN A 134 -27.10 -11.23 -1.70
N ASN A 135 -26.50 -11.81 -0.66
CA ASN A 135 -27.20 -12.59 0.34
C ASN A 135 -28.24 -11.73 1.07
N ALA A 136 -27.87 -10.52 1.52
CA ALA A 136 -28.79 -9.60 2.18
C ALA A 136 -29.98 -9.22 1.27
N VAL A 137 -29.71 -8.86 0.01
CA VAL A 137 -30.75 -8.57 -1.01
C VAL A 137 -31.66 -9.78 -1.22
N SER A 138 -31.10 -10.98 -1.39
CA SER A 138 -31.89 -12.20 -1.63
C SER A 138 -32.82 -12.58 -0.48
N LYS A 139 -32.53 -12.07 0.72
CA LYS A 139 -33.29 -12.31 1.95
C LYS A 139 -34.23 -11.15 2.29
N GLY A 140 -34.37 -10.16 1.40
CA GLY A 140 -35.28 -9.03 1.56
C GLY A 140 -34.82 -7.96 2.55
N TRP A 141 -33.54 -7.96 2.97
CA TRP A 141 -33.03 -6.96 3.92
C TRP A 141 -33.06 -5.52 3.39
N TRP A 142 -33.21 -5.37 2.07
CA TRP A 142 -33.25 -4.10 1.35
C TRP A 142 -34.58 -3.86 0.62
N ASP A 143 -35.64 -4.60 0.98
CA ASP A 143 -36.99 -4.37 0.44
C ASP A 143 -37.57 -3.02 0.90
N GLU A 144 -37.12 -2.54 2.07
CA GLU A 144 -37.40 -1.21 2.61
C GLU A 144 -36.11 -0.40 2.76
N GLU A 145 -36.18 0.92 2.59
CA GLU A 145 -35.03 1.79 2.83
C GLU A 145 -34.69 1.86 4.31
N ARG A 146 -33.39 1.76 4.61
CA ARG A 146 -32.83 1.99 5.93
C ARG A 146 -31.90 3.18 5.90
N SER A 147 -31.95 4.00 6.93
CA SER A 147 -31.00 5.07 7.13
C SER A 147 -29.60 4.53 7.39
N PHE A 148 -28.59 5.36 7.08
CA PHE A 148 -27.21 5.04 7.42
C PHE A 148 -27.02 4.81 8.93
N GLY A 149 -27.76 5.53 9.78
CA GLY A 149 -27.70 5.37 11.24
C GLY A 149 -28.16 3.99 11.71
N GLU A 150 -29.23 3.44 11.12
CA GLU A 150 -29.71 2.09 11.42
C GLU A 150 -28.70 1.02 11.01
N ILE A 151 -28.03 1.20 9.87
CA ILE A 151 -26.98 0.28 9.41
C ILE A 151 -25.82 0.26 10.41
N ILE A 152 -25.37 1.44 10.87
CA ILE A 152 -24.31 1.53 11.89
C ILE A 152 -24.75 0.92 13.22
N ALA A 153 -26.01 1.10 13.63
CA ALA A 153 -26.54 0.49 14.84
C ALA A 153 -26.50 -1.05 14.79
N LEU A 154 -26.76 -1.66 13.62
CA LEU A 154 -26.62 -3.10 13.42
C LEU A 154 -25.15 -3.56 13.52
N VAL A 155 -24.19 -2.78 13.02
CA VAL A 155 -22.76 -3.11 13.22
C VAL A 155 -22.41 -3.07 14.72
N HIS A 156 -22.95 -2.10 15.45
CA HIS A 156 -22.73 -1.98 16.90
C HIS A 156 -23.36 -3.13 17.69
N SER A 157 -24.48 -3.70 17.26
CA SER A 157 -25.07 -4.85 17.95
C SER A 157 -24.15 -6.07 17.89
N GLU A 158 -23.55 -6.39 16.73
CA GLU A 158 -22.60 -7.50 16.61
C GLU A 158 -21.35 -7.29 17.51
N ALA A 159 -20.87 -6.04 17.61
CA ALA A 159 -19.78 -5.69 18.53
C ALA A 159 -20.18 -5.85 20.02
N SER A 160 -21.45 -5.65 20.34
CA SER A 160 -21.99 -5.88 21.68
C SER A 160 -22.10 -7.37 21.99
N GLU A 161 -22.51 -8.20 21.04
CA GLU A 161 -22.55 -9.66 21.17
C GLU A 161 -21.15 -10.24 21.44
N ALA A 162 -20.12 -9.77 20.71
CA ALA A 162 -18.73 -10.13 20.97
C ALA A 162 -18.28 -9.77 22.41
N LEU A 163 -18.71 -8.61 22.91
CA LEU A 163 -18.40 -8.17 24.27
C LEU A 163 -19.12 -9.03 25.33
N GLU A 164 -20.37 -9.41 25.08
CA GLU A 164 -21.11 -10.30 25.97
C GLU A 164 -20.46 -11.69 26.04
N ASP A 165 -20.03 -12.25 24.91
CA ASP A 165 -19.32 -13.53 24.91
C ASP A 165 -17.98 -13.47 25.67
N HIS A 166 -17.28 -12.33 25.61
CA HIS A 166 -16.10 -12.10 26.45
C HIS A 166 -16.44 -12.02 27.95
N ARG A 167 -17.55 -11.35 28.32
CA ARG A 167 -18.02 -11.27 29.72
C ARG A 167 -18.39 -12.64 30.27
N ASN A 168 -18.93 -13.51 29.43
CA ASN A 168 -19.30 -14.89 29.76
C ASN A 168 -18.08 -15.84 29.85
N ARG A 169 -16.84 -15.32 29.87
CA ARG A 169 -15.56 -16.03 30.07
C ARG A 169 -15.29 -17.16 29.06
N LYS A 170 -15.86 -17.09 27.86
CA LYS A 170 -15.46 -17.97 26.75
C LYS A 170 -14.06 -17.60 26.28
N GLY A 171 -13.30 -18.57 25.78
CA GLY A 171 -11.96 -18.30 25.26
C GLY A 171 -12.03 -17.30 24.09
N VAL A 172 -11.12 -16.32 24.03
CA VAL A 172 -11.12 -15.30 22.96
C VAL A 172 -10.99 -15.86 21.53
N ASN A 173 -10.50 -17.09 21.41
CA ASN A 173 -10.34 -17.82 20.15
C ASN A 173 -11.29 -19.03 20.04
N GLU A 174 -12.19 -19.21 21.00
CA GLU A 174 -13.10 -20.34 21.05
C GLU A 174 -14.30 -20.09 20.14
N ILE A 175 -14.57 -21.03 19.24
CA ILE A 175 -15.79 -21.10 18.45
C ILE A 175 -16.56 -22.31 18.93
N TRP A 176 -17.83 -22.11 19.25
CA TRP A 176 -18.75 -23.17 19.62
C TRP A 176 -19.97 -23.12 18.69
N TYR A 177 -20.78 -24.16 18.71
CA TYR A 177 -21.86 -24.34 17.74
C TYR A 177 -23.18 -24.61 18.45
N GLU A 178 -24.21 -23.82 18.14
CA GLU A 178 -25.56 -23.98 18.71
C GLU A 178 -26.42 -24.95 17.88
N ASN A 179 -27.25 -25.77 18.55
CA ASN A 179 -28.22 -26.71 17.94
C ASN A 179 -29.52 -26.74 18.78
N PRO A 180 -30.73 -26.68 18.18
CA PRO A 180 -31.01 -26.54 16.75
C PRO A 180 -30.84 -25.11 16.29
N ALA A 181 -29.82 -24.88 15.49
CA ALA A 181 -29.63 -23.62 14.82
C ALA A 181 -30.20 -23.74 13.42
N GLY A 182 -31.26 -23.00 13.15
CA GLY A 182 -31.74 -22.81 11.79
C GLY A 182 -30.57 -22.37 10.88
N HIS A 183 -30.33 -23.15 9.82
CA HIS A 183 -29.67 -22.73 8.58
C HIS A 183 -28.16 -22.38 8.61
N GLY A 184 -27.31 -23.01 9.43
CA GLY A 184 -25.84 -22.92 9.27
C GLY A 184 -25.22 -24.29 8.99
N TRP A 185 -24.44 -24.51 7.91
CA TRP A 185 -23.79 -25.81 7.68
C TRP A 185 -22.40 -25.85 8.33
N SER A 186 -22.12 -26.85 9.18
CA SER A 186 -20.81 -27.03 9.83
C SER A 186 -19.93 -28.03 9.07
N THR A 187 -18.77 -27.57 8.59
CA THR A 187 -17.75 -28.41 7.94
C THR A 187 -17.12 -29.44 8.88
N GLN A 188 -17.15 -29.20 10.20
CA GLN A 188 -16.50 -30.05 11.20
C GLN A 188 -17.38 -31.21 11.66
N THR A 189 -18.69 -30.99 11.77
CA THR A 189 -19.64 -31.98 12.32
C THR A 189 -20.55 -32.59 11.26
N GLY A 190 -20.69 -31.96 10.08
CA GLY A 190 -21.61 -32.41 9.04
C GLY A 190 -23.10 -32.13 9.34
N GLU A 191 -23.39 -31.37 10.40
CA GLU A 191 -24.74 -31.00 10.85
C GLU A 191 -25.04 -29.52 10.62
N PHE A 192 -26.33 -29.17 10.64
CA PHE A 192 -26.76 -27.77 10.62
C PHE A 192 -26.59 -27.15 12.02
N GLN A 193 -25.56 -26.32 12.20
CA GLN A 193 -25.24 -25.64 13.45
C GLN A 193 -24.83 -24.18 13.19
N LYS A 194 -25.22 -23.26 14.08
CA LYS A 194 -24.83 -21.84 14.02
C LYS A 194 -23.48 -21.68 14.71
N PRO A 195 -22.45 -21.14 14.03
CA PRO A 195 -21.22 -20.76 14.70
C PRO A 195 -21.48 -19.60 15.66
N CYS A 196 -20.91 -19.70 16.85
CA CYS A 196 -21.03 -18.72 17.92
C CYS A 196 -19.67 -18.55 18.63
N GLY A 197 -19.54 -17.52 19.48
CA GLY A 197 -18.26 -17.17 20.09
C GLY A 197 -17.71 -15.86 19.53
N ILE A 198 -16.78 -15.25 20.27
CA ILE A 198 -16.13 -13.98 19.90
C ILE A 198 -15.65 -13.96 18.43
N PRO A 199 -15.00 -15.01 17.89
CA PRO A 199 -14.58 -15.00 16.50
C PRO A 199 -15.75 -14.95 15.49
N SER A 200 -16.89 -15.55 15.82
CA SER A 200 -18.10 -15.50 14.97
C SER A 200 -18.72 -14.10 14.99
N GLU A 201 -18.86 -13.51 16.17
CA GLU A 201 -19.42 -12.15 16.29
C GLU A 201 -18.53 -11.09 15.63
N LEU A 202 -17.21 -11.24 15.71
CA LEU A 202 -16.28 -10.39 14.95
C LEU A 202 -16.41 -10.58 13.43
N ALA A 203 -16.75 -11.79 12.96
CA ALA A 203 -17.04 -12.03 11.56
C ALA A 203 -18.37 -11.37 11.14
N ASP A 204 -19.39 -11.40 12.00
CA ASP A 204 -20.67 -10.74 11.74
C ASP A 204 -20.51 -9.22 11.62
N ILE A 205 -19.68 -8.57 12.45
CA ILE A 205 -19.28 -7.16 12.26
C ILE A 205 -18.77 -6.92 10.83
N VAL A 206 -17.85 -7.77 10.37
CA VAL A 206 -17.24 -7.63 9.04
C VAL A 206 -18.28 -7.85 7.94
N ILE A 207 -19.18 -8.83 8.08
CA ILE A 207 -20.25 -9.12 7.12
C ILE A 207 -21.24 -7.95 7.04
N ARG A 208 -21.61 -7.32 8.16
CA ARG A 208 -22.46 -6.11 8.16
C ARG A 208 -21.79 -4.95 7.43
N VAL A 209 -20.50 -4.75 7.65
CA VAL A 209 -19.72 -3.74 6.91
C VAL A 209 -19.66 -4.07 5.42
N PHE A 210 -19.49 -5.34 5.07
CA PHE A 210 -19.47 -5.80 3.68
C PHE A 210 -20.80 -5.54 2.97
N ASP A 211 -21.94 -5.90 3.57
CA ASP A 211 -23.26 -5.60 3.01
C ASP A 211 -23.45 -4.08 2.83
N ALA A 212 -23.11 -3.27 3.83
CA ALA A 212 -23.17 -1.82 3.73
C ALA A 212 -22.32 -1.28 2.57
N CYS A 213 -21.07 -1.76 2.44
CA CYS A 213 -20.20 -1.36 1.34
C CYS A 213 -20.76 -1.77 -0.03
N GLY A 214 -21.33 -2.97 -0.15
CA GLY A 214 -22.00 -3.43 -1.37
C GLY A 214 -23.19 -2.55 -1.73
N ARG A 215 -24.03 -2.21 -0.74
CA ARG A 215 -25.20 -1.33 -0.92
C ARG A 215 -24.84 0.07 -1.42
N TYR A 216 -23.72 0.61 -0.93
CA TYR A 216 -23.26 1.97 -1.26
C TYR A 216 -22.22 2.03 -2.38
N GLY A 217 -21.82 0.88 -2.95
CA GLY A 217 -20.79 0.82 -3.99
C GLY A 217 -19.40 1.27 -3.50
N ILE A 218 -19.08 1.05 -2.22
CA ILE A 218 -17.81 1.42 -1.62
C ILE A 218 -16.76 0.34 -1.95
N ASP A 219 -15.65 0.74 -2.56
CA ASP A 219 -14.47 -0.12 -2.76
C ASP A 219 -13.71 -0.29 -1.43
N LEU A 220 -14.20 -1.22 -0.61
CA LEU A 220 -13.65 -1.47 0.72
C LEU A 220 -12.23 -2.02 0.66
N GLU A 221 -11.91 -2.86 -0.34
CA GLU A 221 -10.57 -3.41 -0.52
C GLU A 221 -9.55 -2.28 -0.75
N GLN A 222 -9.83 -1.35 -1.66
CA GLN A 222 -8.97 -0.20 -1.89
C GLN A 222 -8.89 0.71 -0.65
N ALA A 223 -10.02 1.00 0.01
CA ALA A 223 -10.05 1.83 1.21
C ALA A 223 -9.20 1.26 2.35
N ILE A 224 -9.25 -0.06 2.58
CA ILE A 224 -8.40 -0.76 3.54
C ILE A 224 -6.93 -0.62 3.16
N ILE A 225 -6.58 -0.85 1.90
CA ILE A 225 -5.18 -0.78 1.44
C ILE A 225 -4.62 0.63 1.63
N GLU A 226 -5.38 1.67 1.27
CA GLU A 226 -4.99 3.06 1.46
C GLU A 226 -4.86 3.43 2.95
N LYS A 227 -5.81 2.98 3.78
CA LYS A 227 -5.79 3.30 5.21
C LYS A 227 -4.64 2.60 5.94
N MET A 228 -4.37 1.34 5.64
CA MET A 228 -3.25 0.60 6.22
C MET A 228 -1.91 1.23 5.85
N ALA A 229 -1.79 1.70 4.61
CA ALA A 229 -0.60 2.42 4.14
C ALA A 229 -0.36 3.70 4.92
N TYR A 230 -1.40 4.52 5.07
CA TYR A 230 -1.35 5.74 5.86
C TYR A 230 -1.06 5.45 7.34
N ASN A 231 -1.67 4.41 7.90
CA ASN A 231 -1.42 4.03 9.30
C ASN A 231 0.04 3.58 9.52
N ALA A 232 0.67 2.95 8.53
CA ALA A 232 2.08 2.58 8.59
C ALA A 232 3.04 3.79 8.59
N THR A 233 2.58 4.97 8.12
CA THR A 233 3.35 6.21 8.22
C THR A 233 3.17 6.93 9.55
N ARG A 234 2.25 6.49 10.42
CA ARG A 234 2.04 7.12 11.73
C ARG A 234 3.29 6.93 12.60
N PRO A 235 3.75 7.97 13.30
CA PRO A 235 4.85 7.84 14.25
C PRO A 235 4.58 6.73 15.27
N THR A 236 5.64 6.05 15.70
CA THR A 236 5.56 5.15 16.86
C THR A 236 5.04 5.91 18.06
N ARG A 237 4.13 5.30 18.83
CA ARG A 237 3.60 5.87 20.08
C ARG A 237 4.78 6.16 21.03
N HIS A 238 5.27 7.39 21.05
CA HIS A 238 6.16 7.89 22.09
C HIS A 238 5.32 8.71 23.07
N GLY A 239 5.28 8.27 24.33
CA GLY A 239 4.75 9.07 25.44
C GLY A 239 3.24 9.32 25.42
N GLY A 240 2.44 8.28 25.63
CA GLY A 240 1.21 8.40 26.43
C GLY A 240 0.19 9.48 26.05
N LYS A 241 -0.30 9.47 24.80
CA LYS A 241 -1.68 9.80 24.33
C LYS A 241 -1.65 10.63 23.05
N ALA A 242 -2.39 10.13 22.06
CA ALA A 242 -3.15 10.94 21.13
C ALA A 242 -4.32 10.06 20.67
N LEU A 243 -5.54 10.45 21.03
CA LEU A 243 -6.76 10.02 20.35
C LEU A 243 -6.94 10.92 19.13
#